data_AF-A0A7Y7NJB9-F1
#
_entry.id   AF-A0A7Y7NJB9-F1
#
_cell.length_a   1.000
_cell.length_b   1.000
_cell.length_c   1.000
_cell.angle_alpha   90.00
_cell.angle_beta   90.00
_cell.angle_gamma   90.00
#
_symmetry.space_group_name_H-M   'P 1'
#
loop_
_entity.id
_entity.type
_entity.pdbx_description
1 polymer ?
#
loop_
_entity_poly.entity_id
_entity_poly.type
_entity_poly.pdbx_seq_one_letter_code
_entity_poly.pdbx_strand_id
1 'polypeptide(L)'
;MKRKLLFILPALLSLNFFIANATIRTVSNRADKPAQYTLIQNAINASAMGDTILIAGSATIYGATLTIDRRLIFFGEGMNNPDGQSTIIDGTVNINNVNNAFGASGSKFYGISFTSAVFMNGSFTGQLAGQNKIENVDFDRCSFTTYISMSGQIYNNITLRNCLFNGGYLHLNSSTYTNFLITNSVFSTNNTVIISTNNVNGQVYVRNCNFMYRTADVLSATGLVIENCIFYQAQPTGALLSTFNNNLTYFNNSNTLPYGNNAGGGNIAGANPLFTNFPALGGNFSWTQDFALLSGSPAIGTGTNNTNIGITGGNSPCIHNLPGNSKLPVVTQLTVPVSSVPVGGTLQINIKAKTRK
;
A
#
# COMPACT_ATOMS: atom_id res chain seq x y z
N MET A 1 -14.35 8.15 62.37
CA MET A 1 -13.49 8.14 61.16
C MET A 1 -14.34 8.25 59.88
N LYS A 2 -14.82 9.44 59.47
CA LYS A 2 -15.62 9.61 58.22
C LYS A 2 -15.51 11.01 57.58
N ARG A 3 -14.33 11.64 57.59
CA ARG A 3 -14.14 12.99 57.00
C ARG A 3 -12.91 13.16 56.10
N LYS A 4 -12.26 12.07 55.66
CA LYS A 4 -11.11 12.13 54.72
C LYS A 4 -11.42 11.67 53.30
N LEU A 5 -12.67 11.33 52.97
CA LEU A 5 -13.02 10.77 51.65
C LEU A 5 -13.48 11.80 50.60
N LEU A 6 -13.69 13.07 50.98
CA LEU A 6 -14.33 14.06 50.10
C LEU A 6 -13.38 14.84 49.18
N PHE A 7 -12.07 14.57 49.23
CA PHE A 7 -11.07 15.23 48.36
C PHE A 7 -10.50 14.32 47.27
N ILE A 8 -10.90 13.05 47.21
CA ILE A 8 -10.36 12.08 46.23
C ILE A 8 -11.10 12.18 44.88
N LEU A 9 -12.38 12.57 44.87
CA LEU A 9 -13.20 12.59 43.66
C LEU A 9 -12.82 13.71 42.65
N PRO A 10 -12.47 14.95 43.05
CA PRO A 10 -12.01 15.99 42.10
C PRO A 10 -10.60 15.70 41.55
N ALA A 11 -9.77 14.98 42.31
CA ALA A 11 -8.43 14.57 41.88
C ALA A 11 -8.47 13.43 40.84
N LEU A 12 -9.46 12.52 40.91
CA LEU A 12 -9.66 11.49 39.88
C LEU A 12 -10.30 12.02 38.59
N LEU A 13 -11.10 13.09 38.65
CA LEU A 13 -11.71 13.72 37.47
C LEU A 13 -10.75 14.63 36.69
N SER A 14 -9.69 15.12 37.31
CA SER A 14 -8.64 15.93 36.65
C SER A 14 -7.55 15.11 35.95
N LEU A 15 -7.48 13.79 36.20
CA LEU A 15 -6.50 12.90 35.55
C LEU A 15 -6.88 12.41 34.13
N ASN A 16 -8.05 12.79 33.60
CA ASN A 16 -8.56 12.28 32.31
C ASN A 16 -8.45 13.27 31.13
N PHE A 17 -7.65 14.34 31.22
CA PHE A 17 -7.54 15.35 30.17
C PHE A 17 -6.29 15.30 29.28
N PHE A 18 -5.51 14.20 29.31
CA PHE A 18 -4.60 13.93 28.19
C PHE A 18 -5.39 13.32 27.04
N ILE A 19 -6.22 14.15 26.39
CA ILE A 19 -6.71 13.84 25.06
C ILE A 19 -5.45 13.75 24.19
N ALA A 20 -5.02 12.53 23.86
CA ALA A 20 -3.98 12.30 22.88
C ALA A 20 -4.52 12.79 21.52
N ASN A 21 -4.36 14.09 21.27
CA ASN A 21 -4.73 14.71 20.01
C ASN A 21 -3.67 14.31 18.99
N ALA A 22 -4.02 13.42 18.08
CA ALA A 22 -3.21 13.18 16.89
C ALA A 22 -3.03 14.51 16.15
N THR A 23 -1.79 14.95 15.98
CA THR A 23 -1.47 16.18 15.28
C THR A 23 -1.16 15.91 13.80
N ILE A 24 -1.19 16.98 13.00
CA ILE A 24 -0.82 16.94 11.59
C ILE A 24 0.51 17.68 11.43
N ARG A 25 1.47 17.02 10.77
CA ARG A 25 2.74 17.61 10.34
C ARG A 25 2.77 17.73 8.83
N THR A 26 3.11 18.90 8.31
CA THR A 26 3.29 19.10 6.86
C THR A 26 4.77 19.06 6.48
N VAL A 27 5.06 18.40 5.36
CA VAL A 27 6.42 18.29 4.80
C VAL A 27 6.41 18.75 3.35
N SER A 28 7.33 19.64 3.00
CA SER A 28 7.56 20.09 1.63
C SER A 28 9.00 20.57 1.48
N ASN A 29 9.74 19.99 0.55
CA ASN A 29 11.04 20.49 0.13
C ASN A 29 10.96 21.53 -1.00
N ARG A 30 9.76 22.04 -1.29
CA ARG A 30 9.54 23.05 -2.34
C ARG A 30 9.42 24.45 -1.75
N ALA A 31 10.09 25.41 -2.36
CA ALA A 31 10.02 26.82 -1.95
C ALA A 31 8.62 27.44 -2.16
N ASP A 32 7.88 26.98 -3.17
CA ASP A 32 6.55 27.50 -3.53
C ASP A 32 5.40 26.88 -2.71
N LYS A 33 5.70 25.89 -1.86
CA LYS A 33 4.72 25.21 -1.01
C LYS A 33 5.25 25.12 0.42
N PRO A 34 5.08 26.20 1.21
CA PRO A 34 5.56 26.23 2.59
C PRO A 34 4.96 25.10 3.44
N ALA A 35 5.79 24.53 4.30
CA ALA A 35 5.41 23.47 5.22
C ALA A 35 6.16 23.63 6.55
N GLN A 36 5.73 22.91 7.58
CA GLN A 36 6.39 22.93 8.89
C GLN A 36 7.81 22.34 8.84
N TYR A 37 8.04 21.37 7.95
CA TYR A 37 9.32 20.72 7.76
C TYR A 37 9.68 20.63 6.28
N THR A 38 10.97 20.69 5.98
CA THR A 38 11.52 20.41 4.65
C THR A 38 11.98 18.97 4.49
N LEU A 39 12.27 18.28 5.60
CA LEU A 39 12.73 16.90 5.64
C LEU A 39 11.71 16.00 6.35
N ILE A 40 11.41 14.85 5.75
CA ILE A 40 10.44 13.88 6.30
C ILE A 40 10.91 13.36 7.67
N GLN A 41 12.21 13.05 7.83
CA GLN A 41 12.71 12.54 9.11
C GLN A 41 12.53 13.55 10.26
N ASN A 42 12.65 14.84 10.00
CA ASN A 42 12.42 15.86 11.03
C ASN A 42 10.95 15.89 11.48
N ALA A 43 10.01 15.71 10.54
CA ALA A 43 8.60 15.58 10.88
C ALA A 43 8.32 14.29 11.67
N ILE A 44 8.95 13.17 11.30
CA ILE A 44 8.87 11.90 12.05
C ILE A 44 9.34 12.11 13.49
N ASN A 45 10.51 12.73 13.69
CA ASN A 45 11.11 12.96 15.00
C ASN A 45 10.24 13.86 15.91
N ALA A 46 9.50 14.80 15.31
CA ALA A 46 8.62 15.73 16.03
C ALA A 46 7.19 15.22 16.24
N SER A 47 6.88 14.01 15.75
CA SER A 47 5.54 13.41 15.81
C SER A 47 5.38 12.50 17.02
N ALA A 48 4.19 12.52 17.62
CA ALA A 48 3.76 11.55 18.61
C ALA A 48 3.11 10.31 17.95
N MET A 49 2.87 9.25 18.72
CA MET A 49 2.16 8.07 18.23
C MET A 49 0.73 8.43 17.80
N GLY A 50 0.38 8.07 16.56
CA GLY A 50 -0.92 8.34 15.95
C GLY A 50 -0.96 9.61 15.09
N ASP A 51 0.11 10.41 15.08
CA ASP A 51 0.18 11.62 14.27
C ASP A 51 0.16 11.32 12.76
N THR A 52 -0.26 12.31 12.00
CA THR A 52 -0.33 12.28 10.54
C THR A 52 0.74 13.17 9.92
N ILE A 53 1.46 12.66 8.94
CA ILE A 53 2.46 13.39 8.15
C ILE A 53 1.94 13.53 6.71
N LEU A 54 1.70 14.77 6.30
CA LEU A 54 1.29 15.14 4.95
C LEU A 54 2.52 15.55 4.14
N ILE A 55 2.88 14.77 3.14
CA ILE A 55 4.10 14.95 2.36
C ILE A 55 3.72 15.48 0.97
N ALA A 56 4.09 16.73 0.70
CA ALA A 56 3.88 17.34 -0.60
C ALA A 56 4.69 16.62 -1.68
N GLY A 57 4.09 16.45 -2.86
CA GLY A 57 4.79 16.00 -4.05
C GLY A 57 5.74 17.07 -4.55
N SER A 58 6.88 16.62 -5.10
CA SER A 58 7.98 17.49 -5.50
C SER A 58 8.77 16.90 -6.66
N ALA A 59 9.35 17.78 -7.49
CA ALA A 59 10.34 17.40 -8.48
C ALA A 59 11.68 17.03 -7.83
N THR A 60 11.97 17.59 -6.65
CA THR A 60 13.12 17.22 -5.83
C THR A 60 12.72 16.04 -4.96
N ILE A 61 13.47 14.94 -5.08
CA ILE A 61 13.22 13.69 -4.37
C ILE A 61 13.52 13.84 -2.87
N TYR A 62 12.75 13.14 -2.01
CA TYR A 62 13.09 12.98 -0.60
C TYR A 62 14.07 11.81 -0.44
N GLY A 63 15.38 12.10 -0.52
CA GLY A 63 16.44 11.08 -0.59
C GLY A 63 17.03 10.63 0.76
N ALA A 64 16.61 11.21 1.89
CA ALA A 64 17.14 10.84 3.19
C ALA A 64 16.59 9.49 3.67
N THR A 65 17.43 8.66 4.27
CA THR A 65 16.98 7.44 4.97
C THR A 65 15.96 7.80 6.05
N LEU A 66 14.84 7.08 6.06
CA LEU A 66 13.77 7.26 7.02
C LEU A 66 13.79 6.13 8.05
N THR A 67 13.67 6.51 9.32
CA THR A 67 13.46 5.58 10.43
C THR A 67 12.12 5.90 11.05
N ILE A 68 11.16 5.02 10.84
CA ILE A 68 9.81 5.05 11.37
C ILE A 68 9.80 4.09 12.53
N ASP A 69 9.63 4.63 13.73
CA ASP A 69 9.88 3.96 15.00
C ASP A 69 8.71 4.16 15.99
N ARG A 70 7.62 4.73 15.48
CA ARG A 70 6.35 4.98 16.17
C ARG A 70 5.21 4.87 15.18
N ARG A 71 4.02 4.51 15.66
CA ARG A 71 2.81 4.41 14.82
C ARG A 71 2.48 5.76 14.19
N LEU A 72 2.59 5.90 12.86
CA LEU A 72 2.32 7.13 12.13
C LEU A 72 1.47 6.89 10.88
N ILE A 73 0.79 7.93 10.43
CA ILE A 73 0.01 7.90 9.19
C ILE A 73 0.66 8.85 8.18
N PHE A 74 1.03 8.34 7.01
CA PHE A 74 1.68 9.11 5.96
C PHE A 74 0.75 9.25 4.75
N PHE A 75 0.55 10.50 4.31
CA PHE A 75 -0.14 10.80 3.05
C PHE A 75 0.80 11.52 2.10
N GLY A 76 1.09 10.89 0.97
CA GLY A 76 1.64 11.56 -0.21
C GLY A 76 0.54 12.08 -1.13
N GLU A 77 0.94 12.83 -2.16
CA GLU A 77 0.03 13.40 -3.17
C GLU A 77 -0.33 12.42 -4.30
N GLY A 78 0.20 11.19 -4.23
CA GLY A 78 -0.04 10.11 -5.17
C GLY A 78 1.27 9.59 -5.77
N MET A 79 1.24 8.33 -6.20
CA MET A 79 2.31 7.72 -7.01
C MET A 79 2.29 8.21 -8.47
N ASN A 80 1.14 8.68 -8.95
CA ASN A 80 0.97 9.33 -10.25
C ASN A 80 -0.10 10.42 -10.13
N ASN A 81 0.33 11.62 -9.71
CA ASN A 81 -0.56 12.75 -9.44
C ASN A 81 -0.81 13.57 -10.73
N PRO A 82 -2.00 13.54 -11.33
CA PRO A 82 -2.26 14.33 -12.55
C PRO A 82 -2.42 15.84 -12.28
N ASP A 83 -2.65 16.23 -11.02
CA ASP A 83 -2.89 17.63 -10.63
C ASP A 83 -1.63 18.31 -10.05
N GLY A 84 -0.46 17.67 -10.16
CA GLY A 84 0.77 18.22 -9.60
C GLY A 84 1.93 17.23 -9.62
N GLN A 85 2.85 17.38 -8.68
CA GLN A 85 3.97 16.46 -8.53
C GLN A 85 3.57 15.24 -7.68
N SER A 86 4.21 14.09 -7.92
CA SER A 86 4.07 12.89 -7.09
C SER A 86 4.96 12.98 -5.84
N THR A 87 4.61 12.22 -4.80
CA THR A 87 5.46 12.08 -3.61
C THR A 87 6.42 10.91 -3.80
N ILE A 88 7.71 11.21 -3.96
CA ILE A 88 8.76 10.22 -4.23
C ILE A 88 9.76 10.18 -3.06
N ILE A 89 9.92 9.02 -2.45
CA ILE A 89 10.91 8.73 -1.41
C ILE A 89 11.95 7.77 -1.98
N ASP A 90 13.19 8.23 -2.06
CA ASP A 90 14.33 7.47 -2.59
C ASP A 90 15.35 7.10 -1.52
N GLY A 91 15.17 7.60 -0.30
CA GLY A 91 15.88 7.08 0.86
C GLY A 91 15.34 5.71 1.26
N THR A 92 16.21 4.87 1.82
CA THR A 92 15.79 3.62 2.47
C THR A 92 14.78 3.91 3.58
N VAL A 93 13.70 3.14 3.65
CA VAL A 93 12.67 3.29 4.70
C VAL A 93 12.74 2.12 5.65
N ASN A 94 12.98 2.39 6.92
CA ASN A 94 13.02 1.39 7.99
C ASN A 94 11.80 1.57 8.89
N ILE A 95 10.93 0.56 8.91
CA ILE A 95 9.73 0.47 9.74
C ILE A 95 10.07 -0.46 10.90
N ASN A 96 10.38 0.13 12.04
CA ASN A 96 11.02 -0.56 13.15
C ASN A 96 10.18 -0.52 14.43
N ASN A 97 10.30 -1.55 15.25
CA ASN A 97 10.01 -1.42 16.66
C ASN A 97 11.28 -1.02 17.41
N VAL A 98 11.13 -0.17 18.42
CA VAL A 98 12.24 0.25 19.30
C VAL A 98 12.19 -0.51 20.61
N ASN A 99 10.99 -0.77 21.12
CA ASN A 99 10.74 -1.58 22.30
C ASN A 99 9.26 -2.01 22.34
N ASN A 100 8.85 -2.64 23.44
CA ASN A 100 7.48 -3.14 23.60
C ASN A 100 6.40 -2.04 23.70
N ALA A 101 6.78 -0.79 23.99
CA ALA A 101 5.87 0.36 24.08
C ALA A 101 5.94 1.29 22.86
N PHE A 102 7.06 1.28 22.13
CA PHE A 102 7.32 2.16 20.99
C PHE A 102 7.71 1.36 19.76
N GLY A 103 6.93 1.52 18.70
CA GLY A 103 7.24 0.91 17.42
C GLY A 103 6.30 1.35 16.32
N ALA A 104 6.67 1.01 15.09
CA ALA A 104 5.96 1.40 13.88
C ALA A 104 4.74 0.54 13.56
N SER A 105 4.43 -0.48 14.36
CA SER A 105 3.20 -1.27 14.21
C SER A 105 1.96 -0.35 14.24
N GLY A 106 1.01 -0.59 13.33
CA GLY A 106 -0.15 0.27 13.10
C GLY A 106 0.08 1.43 12.10
N SER A 107 1.28 1.57 11.54
CA SER A 107 1.58 2.66 10.59
C SER A 107 0.90 2.47 9.24
N LYS A 108 0.59 3.57 8.57
CA LYS A 108 -0.14 3.55 7.30
C LYS A 108 0.48 4.48 6.28
N PHE A 109 0.53 4.05 5.03
CA PHE A 109 1.16 4.76 3.92
C PHE A 109 0.17 4.87 2.77
N TYR A 110 -0.08 6.10 2.34
CA TYR A 110 -1.04 6.40 1.28
C TYR A 110 -0.41 7.24 0.18
N GLY A 111 -0.43 6.78 -1.07
CA GLY A 111 -0.10 7.64 -2.21
C GLY A 111 1.38 8.03 -2.31
N ILE A 112 2.30 7.11 -2.00
CA ILE A 112 3.75 7.36 -1.98
C ILE A 112 4.46 6.41 -2.95
N SER A 113 5.39 6.94 -3.74
CA SER A 113 6.33 6.14 -4.53
C SER A 113 7.63 5.92 -3.76
N PHE A 114 7.91 4.66 -3.44
CA PHE A 114 9.18 4.23 -2.84
C PHE A 114 10.10 3.73 -3.94
N THR A 115 11.19 4.45 -4.18
CA THR A 115 12.17 4.09 -5.21
C THR A 115 13.40 3.35 -4.66
N SER A 116 13.54 3.34 -3.34
CA SER A 116 14.53 2.55 -2.61
C SER A 116 13.85 1.52 -1.69
N ALA A 117 14.67 0.72 -1.02
CA ALA A 117 14.22 -0.43 -0.23
C ALA A 117 13.35 0.00 0.97
N VAL A 118 12.30 -0.77 1.22
CA VAL A 118 11.48 -0.68 2.43
C VAL A 118 11.74 -1.91 3.29
N PHE A 119 12.28 -1.70 4.48
CA PHE A 119 12.52 -2.75 5.46
C PHE A 119 11.50 -2.67 6.58
N MET A 120 10.90 -3.80 6.93
CA MET A 120 10.09 -3.93 8.14
C MET A 120 10.81 -4.82 9.16
N ASN A 121 11.17 -4.27 10.31
CA ASN A 121 11.92 -4.99 11.34
C ASN A 121 11.27 -4.86 12.72
N GLY A 122 10.67 -5.95 13.19
CA GLY A 122 10.06 -6.04 14.52
C GLY A 122 11.06 -6.24 15.66
N SER A 123 12.33 -6.50 15.37
CA SER A 123 13.32 -6.80 16.40
C SER A 123 13.82 -5.58 17.15
N PHE A 124 13.97 -5.74 18.45
CA PHE A 124 14.63 -4.76 19.31
C PHE A 124 15.40 -5.43 20.46
N THR A 125 16.33 -4.69 21.06
CA THR A 125 17.16 -5.18 22.16
C THR A 125 16.32 -5.52 23.39
N GLY A 126 16.53 -6.73 23.95
CA GLY A 126 15.83 -7.19 25.15
C GLY A 126 14.44 -7.77 24.90
N GLN A 127 14.07 -8.00 23.64
CA GLN A 127 12.80 -8.65 23.29
C GLN A 127 12.72 -10.11 23.76
N LEU A 128 11.51 -10.52 24.16
CA LEU A 128 11.13 -11.91 24.40
C LEU A 128 10.61 -12.57 23.11
N ALA A 129 10.57 -13.90 23.11
CA ALA A 129 9.89 -14.66 22.06
C ALA A 129 8.43 -14.19 21.93
N GLY A 130 8.03 -13.80 20.72
CA GLY A 130 6.68 -13.27 20.42
C GLY A 130 6.56 -11.73 20.44
N GLN A 131 7.53 -11.00 21.00
CA GLN A 131 7.56 -9.52 20.90
C GLN A 131 8.21 -9.03 19.62
N ASN A 132 8.91 -9.93 18.95
CA ASN A 132 9.60 -9.70 17.70
C ASN A 132 8.63 -9.68 16.51
N LYS A 133 7.80 -8.63 16.42
CA LYS A 133 6.70 -8.57 15.47
C LYS A 133 6.47 -7.18 14.87
N ILE A 134 6.07 -7.11 13.61
CA ILE A 134 5.45 -5.92 13.00
C ILE A 134 4.01 -6.28 12.66
N GLU A 135 3.08 -5.43 13.06
CA GLU A 135 1.66 -5.69 12.82
C GLU A 135 0.85 -4.46 12.41
N ASN A 136 -0.27 -4.71 11.72
CA ASN A 136 -1.25 -3.70 11.32
C ASN A 136 -0.67 -2.59 10.43
N VAL A 137 0.19 -2.95 9.48
CA VAL A 137 0.81 -1.99 8.55
C VAL A 137 0.07 -2.02 7.21
N ASP A 138 -0.37 -0.84 6.78
CA ASP A 138 -1.14 -0.66 5.54
C ASP A 138 -0.34 0.16 4.51
N PHE A 139 -0.20 -0.36 3.30
CA PHE A 139 0.20 0.39 2.12
C PHE A 139 -0.98 0.48 1.14
N ASP A 140 -1.33 1.68 0.70
CA ASP A 140 -2.44 1.90 -0.20
C ASP A 140 -2.13 2.98 -1.24
N ARG A 141 -2.31 2.66 -2.52
CA ARG A 141 -1.93 3.56 -3.64
C ARG A 141 -0.44 3.90 -3.64
N CYS A 142 0.38 2.96 -3.18
CA CYS A 142 1.83 3.12 -3.14
C CYS A 142 2.48 2.42 -4.33
N SER A 143 3.63 2.91 -4.77
CA SER A 143 4.46 2.22 -5.76
C SER A 143 5.80 1.81 -5.19
N PHE A 144 6.33 0.68 -5.67
CA PHE A 144 7.62 0.12 -5.27
C PHE A 144 8.43 -0.23 -6.51
N THR A 145 9.66 0.28 -6.62
CA THR A 145 10.58 -0.04 -7.74
C THR A 145 11.69 -1.01 -7.37
N THR A 146 11.95 -1.22 -6.08
CA THR A 146 13.00 -2.11 -5.59
C THR A 146 12.42 -3.28 -4.80
N TYR A 147 12.31 -3.20 -3.48
CA TYR A 147 11.67 -4.27 -2.73
C TYR A 147 11.14 -3.81 -1.38
N ILE A 148 10.18 -4.59 -0.90
CA ILE A 148 9.79 -4.61 0.51
C ILE A 148 10.35 -5.89 1.11
N SER A 149 11.19 -5.74 2.12
CA SER A 149 11.83 -6.87 2.79
C SER A 149 11.32 -7.05 4.21
N MET A 150 11.01 -8.29 4.51
CA MET A 150 10.58 -8.79 5.81
C MET A 150 11.44 -10.01 6.14
N SER A 151 12.11 -10.00 7.30
CA SER A 151 13.06 -11.05 7.66
C SER A 151 13.19 -11.25 9.16
N GLY A 152 13.23 -12.52 9.56
CA GLY A 152 13.52 -12.99 10.91
C GLY A 152 12.36 -12.91 11.92
N GLN A 153 11.22 -12.31 11.57
CA GLN A 153 10.22 -11.84 12.55
C GLN A 153 8.81 -12.42 12.34
N ILE A 154 7.87 -12.00 13.19
CA ILE A 154 6.44 -12.22 13.01
C ILE A 154 5.82 -11.01 12.28
N TYR A 155 5.07 -11.25 11.22
CA TYR A 155 4.36 -10.24 10.46
C TYR A 155 2.87 -10.55 10.46
N ASN A 156 2.08 -9.69 11.10
CA ASN A 156 0.65 -9.93 11.32
C ASN A 156 -0.21 -8.80 10.78
N ASN A 157 -1.25 -9.12 10.03
CA ASN A 157 -2.18 -8.11 9.48
C ASN A 157 -1.45 -7.03 8.67
N ILE A 158 -0.71 -7.45 7.65
CA ILE A 158 -0.03 -6.55 6.72
C ILE A 158 -0.86 -6.48 5.44
N THR A 159 -1.20 -5.26 5.00
CA THR A 159 -2.02 -5.07 3.81
C THR A 159 -1.30 -4.20 2.78
N LEU A 160 -1.23 -4.69 1.55
CA LEU A 160 -0.78 -3.95 0.38
C LEU A 160 -1.92 -3.93 -0.61
N ARG A 161 -2.52 -2.75 -0.82
CA ARG A 161 -3.72 -2.60 -1.64
C ARG A 161 -3.56 -1.50 -2.67
N ASN A 162 -4.09 -1.70 -3.87
CA ASN A 162 -4.00 -0.71 -4.93
C ASN A 162 -2.54 -0.27 -5.21
N CYS A 163 -1.58 -1.17 -4.99
CA CYS A 163 -0.17 -0.86 -5.11
C CYS A 163 0.35 -1.23 -6.50
N LEU A 164 1.38 -0.50 -6.93
CA LEU A 164 2.12 -0.79 -8.16
C LEU A 164 3.52 -1.29 -7.82
N PHE A 165 3.87 -2.48 -8.28
CA PHE A 165 5.24 -3.00 -8.24
C PHE A 165 5.81 -2.90 -9.65
N ASN A 166 6.60 -1.85 -9.88
CA ASN A 166 7.19 -1.55 -11.19
C ASN A 166 8.70 -1.75 -11.14
N GLY A 167 9.16 -2.96 -11.47
CA GLY A 167 10.52 -3.43 -11.16
C GLY A 167 10.66 -3.98 -9.73
N GLY A 168 9.75 -3.62 -8.83
CA GLY A 168 9.80 -4.01 -7.44
C GLY A 168 9.34 -5.45 -7.15
N TYR A 169 9.72 -5.98 -5.98
CA TYR A 169 9.30 -7.30 -5.50
C TYR A 169 9.07 -7.36 -3.98
N LEU A 170 8.43 -8.44 -3.52
CA LEU A 170 8.24 -8.76 -2.11
C LEU A 170 9.22 -9.85 -1.70
N HIS A 171 10.04 -9.54 -0.70
CA HIS A 171 11.00 -10.47 -0.12
C HIS A 171 10.52 -10.94 1.26
N LEU A 172 9.95 -12.13 1.29
CA LEU A 172 9.38 -12.79 2.45
C LEU A 172 10.39 -13.80 3.02
N ASN A 173 11.41 -13.33 3.74
CA ASN A 173 12.45 -14.20 4.28
C ASN A 173 11.93 -15.07 5.44
N SER A 174 12.83 -15.77 6.11
CA SER A 174 12.51 -16.69 7.20
C SER A 174 11.74 -16.01 8.33
N SER A 175 10.41 -16.09 8.28
CA SER A 175 9.50 -15.31 9.11
C SER A 175 8.15 -16.03 9.22
N THR A 176 7.36 -15.63 10.22
CA THR A 176 5.99 -16.12 10.39
C THR A 176 5.02 -15.06 9.90
N TYR A 177 4.15 -15.43 8.97
CA TYR A 177 3.13 -14.55 8.42
C TYR A 177 1.76 -14.97 8.95
N THR A 178 0.93 -14.00 9.30
CA THR A 178 -0.48 -14.21 9.62
C THR A 178 -1.29 -13.09 9.01
N ASN A 179 -2.36 -13.41 8.28
CA ASN A 179 -3.24 -12.43 7.66
C ASN A 179 -2.47 -11.38 6.82
N PHE A 180 -1.59 -11.85 5.92
CA PHE A 180 -0.87 -10.99 4.99
C PHE A 180 -1.66 -10.89 3.69
N LEU A 181 -2.11 -9.70 3.32
CA LEU A 181 -2.97 -9.48 2.16
C LEU A 181 -2.31 -8.56 1.14
N ILE A 182 -2.22 -9.04 -0.09
CA ILE A 182 -1.94 -8.25 -1.28
C ILE A 182 -3.21 -8.26 -2.12
N THR A 183 -3.79 -7.09 -2.38
CA THR A 183 -5.04 -7.02 -3.13
C THR A 183 -5.10 -5.88 -4.12
N ASN A 184 -5.84 -6.07 -5.23
CA ASN A 184 -6.09 -5.01 -6.22
C ASN A 184 -4.81 -4.31 -6.68
N SER A 185 -3.70 -5.05 -6.78
CA SER A 185 -2.37 -4.51 -7.06
C SER A 185 -1.89 -4.97 -8.44
N VAL A 186 -0.98 -4.21 -9.04
CA VAL A 186 -0.37 -4.56 -10.33
C VAL A 186 1.11 -4.84 -10.12
N PHE A 187 1.55 -5.96 -10.67
CA PHE A 187 2.93 -6.37 -10.73
C PHE A 187 3.39 -6.32 -12.17
N SER A 188 4.24 -5.34 -12.49
CA SER A 188 4.82 -5.11 -13.81
C SER A 188 6.33 -5.11 -13.66
N THR A 189 6.95 -6.27 -13.80
CA THR A 189 8.37 -6.40 -13.51
C THR A 189 8.97 -7.57 -14.25
N ASN A 190 10.21 -7.41 -14.70
CA ASN A 190 11.03 -8.49 -15.20
C ASN A 190 11.61 -9.37 -14.09
N ASN A 191 11.34 -9.09 -12.80
CA ASN A 191 11.86 -9.81 -11.63
C ASN A 191 10.84 -10.77 -11.02
N THR A 192 11.31 -11.76 -10.25
CA THR A 192 10.42 -12.61 -9.46
C THR A 192 9.70 -11.71 -8.47
N VAL A 193 8.37 -11.79 -8.44
CA VAL A 193 7.54 -10.81 -7.75
C VAL A 193 7.41 -11.12 -6.27
N ILE A 194 7.22 -12.38 -5.93
CA ILE A 194 7.08 -12.85 -4.55
C ILE A 194 8.12 -13.92 -4.31
N ILE A 195 9.09 -13.62 -3.45
CA ILE A 195 10.19 -14.51 -3.10
C ILE A 195 10.03 -14.85 -1.62
N SER A 196 9.90 -16.13 -1.30
CA SER A 196 9.90 -16.64 0.06
C SER A 196 10.87 -17.79 0.23
N THR A 197 11.76 -17.69 1.22
CA THR A 197 12.68 -18.77 1.60
C THR A 197 12.00 -19.83 2.47
N ASN A 198 10.84 -19.51 3.05
CA ASN A 198 10.07 -20.37 3.93
C ASN A 198 8.70 -20.73 3.34
N ASN A 199 8.06 -21.75 3.93
CA ASN A 199 6.64 -22.01 3.71
C ASN A 199 5.82 -20.98 4.48
N VAL A 200 4.98 -20.22 3.78
CA VAL A 200 4.09 -19.20 4.35
C VAL A 200 2.76 -19.77 4.85
N ASN A 201 2.58 -21.11 4.77
CA ASN A 201 1.50 -21.89 5.39
C ASN A 201 0.08 -21.35 5.12
N GLY A 202 -0.18 -20.87 3.91
CA GLY A 202 -1.48 -20.34 3.51
C GLY A 202 -1.84 -18.98 4.12
N GLN A 203 -0.87 -18.28 4.72
CA GLN A 203 -1.12 -17.00 5.43
C GLN A 203 -0.83 -15.75 4.60
N VAL A 204 -0.29 -15.93 3.40
CA VAL A 204 -0.04 -14.85 2.43
C VAL A 204 -1.02 -15.01 1.27
N TYR A 205 -1.95 -14.05 1.20
CA TYR A 205 -3.03 -14.00 0.24
C TYR A 205 -2.71 -12.98 -0.85
N VAL A 206 -2.73 -13.43 -2.10
CA VAL A 206 -2.61 -12.60 -3.30
C VAL A 206 -3.96 -12.63 -4.00
N ARG A 207 -4.69 -11.52 -3.98
CA ARG A 207 -6.08 -11.46 -4.44
C ARG A 207 -6.32 -10.36 -5.45
N ASN A 208 -7.11 -10.62 -6.49
CA ASN A 208 -7.53 -9.56 -7.41
C ASN A 208 -6.36 -8.74 -7.98
N CYS A 209 -5.23 -9.40 -8.28
CA CYS A 209 -4.03 -8.73 -8.79
C CYS A 209 -3.82 -9.01 -10.27
N ASN A 210 -3.14 -8.09 -10.96
CA ASN A 210 -2.68 -8.31 -12.33
C ASN A 210 -1.15 -8.48 -12.32
N PHE A 211 -0.68 -9.58 -12.87
CA PHE A 211 0.73 -9.87 -13.12
C PHE A 211 1.01 -9.69 -14.60
N MET A 212 2.06 -8.94 -14.93
CA MET A 212 2.37 -8.55 -16.30
C MET A 212 3.86 -8.60 -16.58
N TYR A 213 4.20 -8.94 -17.83
CA TYR A 213 5.53 -8.72 -18.41
C TYR A 213 6.67 -9.46 -17.72
N ARG A 214 6.51 -10.77 -17.54
CA ARG A 214 7.58 -11.68 -17.13
C ARG A 214 7.42 -13.06 -17.74
N THR A 215 8.34 -13.43 -18.63
CA THR A 215 8.32 -14.73 -19.33
C THR A 215 8.96 -15.88 -18.53
N ALA A 216 9.35 -15.64 -17.28
CA ALA A 216 9.93 -16.60 -16.34
C ALA A 216 9.15 -16.61 -15.01
N ASP A 217 9.47 -17.51 -14.09
CA ASP A 217 8.74 -17.71 -12.82
C ASP A 217 8.43 -16.40 -12.10
N VAL A 218 7.16 -15.98 -12.06
CA VAL A 218 6.76 -14.76 -11.31
C VAL A 218 6.74 -14.99 -9.82
N LEU A 219 6.71 -16.25 -9.36
CA LEU A 219 6.65 -16.64 -7.97
C LEU A 219 7.90 -17.47 -7.61
N SER A 220 8.31 -17.41 -6.34
CA SER A 220 9.34 -18.29 -5.77
C SER A 220 9.02 -18.45 -4.29
N ALA A 221 7.92 -19.13 -3.98
CA ALA A 221 7.41 -19.24 -2.62
C ALA A 221 6.64 -20.54 -2.41
N THR A 222 6.56 -21.00 -1.16
CA THR A 222 5.78 -22.19 -0.78
C THR A 222 4.59 -21.80 0.07
N GLY A 223 3.41 -22.36 -0.20
CA GLY A 223 2.20 -22.18 0.62
C GLY A 223 1.45 -20.87 0.40
N LEU A 224 1.55 -20.23 -0.78
CA LEU A 224 0.75 -19.03 -1.08
C LEU A 224 -0.73 -19.39 -1.32
N VAL A 225 -1.62 -18.41 -1.10
CA VAL A 225 -3.01 -18.46 -1.56
C VAL A 225 -3.21 -17.39 -2.62
N ILE A 226 -3.41 -17.80 -3.87
CA ILE A 226 -3.46 -16.93 -5.04
C ILE A 226 -4.84 -17.05 -5.68
N GLU A 227 -5.62 -15.98 -5.62
CA GLU A 227 -7.03 -16.02 -6.03
C GLU A 227 -7.42 -14.82 -6.88
N ASN A 228 -8.31 -15.04 -7.86
CA ASN A 228 -8.85 -13.97 -8.69
C ASN A 228 -7.76 -13.12 -9.36
N CYS A 229 -6.60 -13.68 -9.72
CA CYS A 229 -5.51 -12.93 -10.35
C CYS A 229 -5.48 -13.15 -11.86
N ILE A 230 -5.06 -12.13 -12.61
CA ILE A 230 -4.78 -12.22 -14.05
C ILE A 230 -3.26 -12.31 -14.23
N PHE A 231 -2.80 -13.34 -14.93
CA PHE A 231 -1.43 -13.52 -15.37
C PHE A 231 -1.35 -13.31 -16.88
N TYR A 232 -0.99 -12.09 -17.30
CA TYR A 232 -0.89 -11.71 -18.71
C TYR A 232 0.58 -11.59 -19.10
N GLN A 233 1.08 -12.52 -19.91
CA GLN A 233 2.51 -12.61 -20.25
C GLN A 233 3.37 -12.59 -18.97
N ALA A 234 2.90 -13.26 -17.93
CA ALA A 234 3.46 -13.24 -16.60
C ALA A 234 3.39 -14.67 -16.05
N GLN A 235 4.47 -15.40 -16.29
CA GLN A 235 4.49 -16.85 -16.18
C GLN A 235 4.21 -17.30 -14.72
N PRO A 236 3.04 -17.93 -14.44
CA PRO A 236 2.55 -18.16 -13.07
C PRO A 236 3.27 -19.30 -12.32
N THR A 237 4.52 -19.60 -12.67
CA THR A 237 5.31 -20.71 -12.14
C THR A 237 6.24 -20.31 -10.99
N GLY A 238 6.86 -21.32 -10.37
CA GLY A 238 7.83 -21.19 -9.27
C GLY A 238 7.22 -21.23 -7.86
N ALA A 239 5.90 -21.37 -7.74
CA ALA A 239 5.24 -21.65 -6.47
C ALA A 239 5.14 -23.17 -6.21
N LEU A 240 5.27 -23.56 -4.94
CA LEU A 240 5.13 -24.94 -4.48
C LEU A 240 4.06 -25.03 -3.39
N LEU A 241 3.35 -26.16 -3.32
CA LEU A 241 2.34 -26.44 -2.27
C LEU A 241 1.40 -25.25 -2.02
N SER A 242 1.09 -24.50 -3.08
CA SER A 242 0.28 -23.28 -3.04
C SER A 242 -1.10 -23.53 -3.61
N THR A 243 -2.04 -22.65 -3.31
CA THR A 243 -3.41 -22.74 -3.80
C THR A 243 -3.67 -21.68 -4.86
N PHE A 244 -4.20 -22.10 -6.02
CA PHE A 244 -4.61 -21.25 -7.13
C PHE A 244 -6.11 -21.40 -7.37
N ASN A 245 -6.91 -20.40 -6.99
CA ASN A 245 -8.35 -20.39 -7.24
C ASN A 245 -8.79 -19.26 -8.17
N ASN A 246 -9.64 -19.56 -9.16
CA ASN A 246 -10.28 -18.55 -10.00
C ASN A 246 -9.29 -17.56 -10.64
N ASN A 247 -8.11 -18.02 -11.06
CA ASN A 247 -7.13 -17.19 -11.75
C ASN A 247 -7.30 -17.32 -13.27
N LEU A 248 -6.88 -16.29 -14.00
CA LEU A 248 -6.84 -16.31 -15.45
C LEU A 248 -5.40 -16.23 -15.93
N THR A 249 -5.03 -17.05 -16.91
CA THR A 249 -3.75 -16.98 -17.61
C THR A 249 -3.96 -16.62 -19.07
N TYR A 250 -3.11 -15.75 -19.61
CA TYR A 250 -3.09 -15.42 -21.02
C TYR A 250 -1.68 -15.11 -21.50
N PHE A 251 -1.34 -15.58 -22.70
CA PHE A 251 -0.05 -15.32 -23.33
C PHE A 251 1.16 -15.77 -22.50
N ASN A 252 1.00 -16.83 -21.71
CA ASN A 252 2.08 -17.47 -20.94
C ASN A 252 2.60 -18.72 -21.66
N ASN A 253 3.83 -19.12 -21.35
CA ASN A 253 4.40 -20.38 -21.84
C ASN A 253 3.73 -21.60 -21.17
N SER A 254 3.32 -21.46 -19.91
CA SER A 254 2.47 -22.42 -19.22
C SER A 254 1.23 -21.73 -18.65
N ASN A 255 0.09 -22.04 -19.25
CA ASN A 255 -1.22 -21.46 -18.91
C ASN A 255 -2.03 -22.34 -17.93
N THR A 256 -1.66 -23.60 -17.73
CA THR A 256 -2.42 -24.52 -16.88
C THR A 256 -2.20 -24.23 -15.40
N LEU A 257 -3.30 -24.05 -14.66
CA LEU A 257 -3.32 -23.86 -13.21
C LEU A 257 -4.38 -24.76 -12.56
N PRO A 258 -4.11 -25.35 -11.38
CA PRO A 258 -2.80 -25.43 -10.75
C PRO A 258 -1.84 -26.34 -11.55
N TYR A 259 -0.53 -26.18 -11.36
CA TYR A 259 0.51 -27.07 -11.92
C TYR A 259 1.28 -27.77 -10.80
N GLY A 260 1.95 -28.88 -11.13
CA GLY A 260 2.83 -29.59 -10.20
C GLY A 260 2.10 -30.07 -8.95
N ASN A 261 2.66 -29.76 -7.77
CA ASN A 261 2.10 -30.10 -6.46
C ASN A 261 1.20 -29.01 -5.85
N ASN A 262 0.82 -28.01 -6.65
CA ASN A 262 -0.12 -26.97 -6.23
C ASN A 262 -1.57 -27.49 -6.31
N ALA A 263 -2.47 -26.84 -5.58
CA ALA A 263 -3.90 -27.20 -5.52
C ALA A 263 -4.79 -26.01 -5.91
N GLY A 264 -6.11 -26.24 -5.96
CA GLY A 264 -7.12 -25.22 -6.24
C GLY A 264 -7.97 -25.53 -7.48
N GLY A 265 -8.89 -24.63 -7.84
CA GLY A 265 -9.85 -24.83 -8.92
C GLY A 265 -10.45 -23.55 -9.49
N GLY A 266 -11.27 -23.69 -10.53
CA GLY A 266 -11.92 -22.54 -11.19
C GLY A 266 -11.00 -21.65 -12.03
N ASN A 267 -9.74 -22.06 -12.26
CA ASN A 267 -8.81 -21.30 -13.07
C ASN A 267 -9.17 -21.38 -14.57
N ILE A 268 -8.97 -20.28 -15.29
CA ILE A 268 -9.22 -20.13 -16.73
C ILE A 268 -7.86 -20.11 -17.43
N ALA A 269 -7.57 -21.16 -18.20
CA ALA A 269 -6.28 -21.30 -18.88
C ALA A 269 -6.29 -20.68 -20.29
N GLY A 270 -5.32 -19.82 -20.58
CA GLY A 270 -5.01 -19.37 -21.94
C GLY A 270 -6.06 -18.47 -22.60
N ALA A 271 -6.92 -17.80 -21.83
CA ALA A 271 -8.02 -17.00 -22.35
C ALA A 271 -7.72 -15.50 -22.23
N ASN A 272 -7.95 -14.72 -23.29
CA ASN A 272 -7.70 -13.28 -23.26
C ASN A 272 -8.64 -12.59 -22.23
N PRO A 273 -8.14 -11.79 -21.27
CA PRO A 273 -9.00 -11.06 -20.35
C PRO A 273 -9.83 -9.95 -21.01
N LEU A 274 -9.57 -9.61 -22.28
CA LEU A 274 -10.25 -8.55 -23.03
C LEU A 274 -10.20 -7.21 -22.29
N PHE A 275 -9.00 -6.76 -21.93
CA PHE A 275 -8.80 -5.41 -21.41
C PHE A 275 -9.16 -4.36 -22.46
N THR A 276 -9.74 -3.24 -22.01
CA THR A 276 -10.18 -2.14 -22.87
C THR A 276 -9.00 -1.49 -23.62
N ASN A 277 -7.87 -1.30 -22.93
CA ASN A 277 -6.65 -0.77 -23.54
C ASN A 277 -5.40 -1.39 -22.90
N PHE A 278 -4.90 -2.49 -23.48
CA PHE A 278 -3.63 -3.10 -23.12
C PHE A 278 -3.00 -3.78 -24.35
N PRO A 279 -1.66 -3.74 -24.54
CA PRO A 279 -1.03 -4.35 -25.71
C PRO A 279 -1.36 -5.84 -25.84
N ALA A 280 -1.80 -6.24 -27.04
CA ALA A 280 -2.24 -7.62 -27.31
C ALA A 280 -1.14 -8.69 -27.12
N LEU A 281 0.13 -8.29 -27.25
CA LEU A 281 1.30 -9.14 -27.04
C LEU A 281 1.90 -8.98 -25.63
N GLY A 282 1.17 -8.33 -24.73
CA GLY A 282 1.65 -7.94 -23.42
C GLY A 282 2.63 -6.76 -23.46
N GLY A 283 2.97 -6.27 -22.27
CA GLY A 283 3.83 -5.11 -22.10
C GLY A 283 3.91 -4.68 -20.64
N ASN A 284 4.86 -3.79 -20.36
CA ASN A 284 4.94 -3.14 -19.05
C ASN A 284 3.68 -2.33 -18.75
N PHE A 285 3.43 -2.10 -17.46
CA PHE A 285 2.43 -1.19 -16.98
C PHE A 285 2.66 0.23 -17.52
N SER A 286 1.57 0.90 -17.90
CA SER A 286 1.51 2.31 -18.21
C SER A 286 0.25 2.93 -17.61
N TRP A 287 0.35 4.18 -17.15
CA TRP A 287 -0.79 4.95 -16.68
C TRP A 287 -1.82 5.26 -17.77
N THR A 288 -1.45 5.10 -19.05
CA THR A 288 -2.36 5.25 -20.20
C THR A 288 -3.17 4.00 -20.51
N GLN A 289 -2.86 2.86 -19.86
CA GLN A 289 -3.60 1.61 -20.04
C GLN A 289 -4.94 1.64 -19.30
N ASP A 290 -5.86 0.81 -19.78
CA ASP A 290 -7.18 0.60 -19.18
C ASP A 290 -7.45 -0.91 -19.06
N PHE A 291 -7.46 -1.38 -17.81
CA PHE A 291 -7.73 -2.75 -17.39
C PHE A 291 -9.22 -3.04 -17.18
N ALA A 292 -10.12 -2.10 -17.48
CA ALA A 292 -11.54 -2.38 -17.56
C ALA A 292 -11.78 -3.55 -18.53
N LEU A 293 -12.65 -4.48 -18.13
CA LEU A 293 -12.96 -5.68 -18.90
C LEU A 293 -14.05 -5.36 -19.92
N LEU A 294 -13.82 -5.70 -21.19
CA LEU A 294 -14.81 -5.60 -22.25
C LEU A 294 -15.88 -6.67 -22.12
N SER A 295 -17.06 -6.42 -22.72
CA SER A 295 -18.13 -7.43 -22.80
C SER A 295 -17.64 -8.74 -23.41
N GLY A 296 -18.06 -9.87 -22.84
CA GLY A 296 -17.58 -11.20 -23.23
C GLY A 296 -16.25 -11.60 -22.61
N SER A 297 -15.64 -10.76 -21.76
CA SER A 297 -14.43 -11.13 -21.03
C SER A 297 -14.67 -12.37 -20.16
N PRO A 298 -13.80 -13.40 -20.24
CA PRO A 298 -13.88 -14.57 -19.37
C PRO A 298 -13.60 -14.25 -17.90
N ALA A 299 -13.05 -13.05 -17.60
CA ALA A 299 -12.80 -12.60 -16.25
C ALA A 299 -14.02 -11.94 -15.58
N ILE A 300 -15.12 -11.70 -16.30
CA ILE A 300 -16.32 -11.06 -15.75
C ILE A 300 -17.14 -12.08 -14.95
N GLY A 301 -17.36 -11.80 -13.66
CA GLY A 301 -18.22 -12.59 -12.78
C GLY A 301 -17.74 -14.02 -12.46
N THR A 302 -16.54 -14.39 -12.89
CA THR A 302 -15.96 -15.74 -12.73
C THR A 302 -14.99 -15.87 -11.56
N GLY A 303 -14.73 -14.76 -10.86
CA GLY A 303 -13.98 -14.76 -9.60
C GLY A 303 -14.81 -15.28 -8.43
N THR A 304 -14.14 -15.51 -7.30
CA THR A 304 -14.79 -15.86 -6.03
C THR A 304 -15.90 -14.85 -5.70
N ASN A 305 -17.03 -15.35 -5.18
CA ASN A 305 -18.23 -14.56 -4.86
C ASN A 305 -18.83 -13.81 -6.05
N ASN A 306 -18.75 -14.38 -7.27
CA ASN A 306 -19.26 -13.80 -8.51
C ASN A 306 -18.68 -12.41 -8.83
N THR A 307 -17.48 -12.12 -8.35
CA THR A 307 -16.74 -10.90 -8.68
C THR A 307 -15.90 -11.10 -9.93
N ASN A 308 -15.28 -10.04 -10.45
CA ASN A 308 -14.35 -10.18 -11.57
C ASN A 308 -13.00 -10.77 -11.13
N ILE A 309 -12.29 -11.41 -12.04
CA ILE A 309 -10.87 -11.76 -11.90
C ILE A 309 -10.03 -10.52 -12.24
N GLY A 310 -8.97 -10.28 -11.48
CA GLY A 310 -8.05 -9.14 -11.61
C GLY A 310 -8.45 -7.93 -10.76
N ILE A 311 -7.79 -6.80 -11.01
CA ILE A 311 -7.95 -5.57 -10.22
C ILE A 311 -9.35 -4.97 -10.27
N THR A 312 -10.16 -5.32 -11.26
CA THR A 312 -11.56 -4.87 -11.44
C THR A 312 -12.55 -5.65 -10.56
N GLY A 313 -12.08 -6.62 -9.77
CA GLY A 313 -12.90 -7.40 -8.85
C GLY A 313 -12.65 -7.13 -7.37
N GLY A 314 -13.28 -7.95 -6.52
CA GLY A 314 -13.20 -7.84 -5.07
C GLY A 314 -14.02 -6.69 -4.48
N ASN A 315 -13.77 -6.37 -3.20
CA ASN A 315 -14.56 -5.40 -2.42
C ASN A 315 -14.22 -3.92 -2.72
N SER A 316 -13.11 -3.66 -3.43
CA SER A 316 -12.66 -2.31 -3.78
C SER A 316 -12.08 -2.31 -5.21
N PRO A 317 -12.90 -2.56 -6.24
CA PRO A 317 -12.41 -2.76 -7.60
C PRO A 317 -11.81 -1.48 -8.19
N CYS A 318 -10.69 -1.63 -8.89
CA CYS A 318 -10.08 -0.60 -9.73
C CYS A 318 -10.67 -0.72 -11.14
N ILE A 319 -11.68 0.09 -11.46
CA ILE A 319 -12.49 -0.08 -12.68
C ILE A 319 -11.67 0.09 -13.95
N HIS A 320 -10.81 1.11 -14.03
CA HIS A 320 -10.02 1.42 -15.22
C HIS A 320 -8.53 1.13 -15.04
N ASN A 321 -7.94 1.70 -14.01
CA ASN A 321 -6.53 1.53 -13.70
C ASN A 321 -6.36 1.64 -12.18
N LEU A 322 -5.15 1.36 -11.68
CA LEU A 322 -4.78 1.68 -10.31
C LEU A 322 -5.05 3.18 -10.02
N PRO A 323 -5.56 3.52 -8.83
CA PRO A 323 -5.71 4.90 -8.43
C PRO A 323 -4.32 5.50 -8.13
N GLY A 324 -3.74 6.20 -9.11
CA GLY A 324 -2.43 6.85 -8.98
C GLY A 324 -2.42 8.07 -8.07
N ASN A 325 -3.58 8.64 -7.80
CA ASN A 325 -3.79 9.87 -7.06
C ASN A 325 -3.95 9.64 -5.55
N SER A 326 -3.59 10.64 -4.74
CA SER A 326 -3.84 10.61 -3.28
C SER A 326 -5.32 10.40 -2.94
N LYS A 327 -5.59 9.79 -1.77
CA LYS A 327 -6.92 9.73 -1.17
C LYS A 327 -7.41 11.07 -0.61
N LEU A 328 -6.51 12.03 -0.46
CA LEU A 328 -6.88 13.35 0.04
C LEU A 328 -7.72 14.10 -1.00
N PRO A 329 -8.80 14.79 -0.58
CA PRO A 329 -9.47 15.76 -1.43
C PRO A 329 -8.50 16.84 -1.87
N VAL A 330 -8.65 17.31 -3.11
CA VAL A 330 -7.80 18.37 -3.67
C VAL A 330 -8.65 19.56 -4.02
N VAL A 331 -8.22 20.75 -3.58
CA VAL A 331 -8.77 22.03 -4.02
C VAL A 331 -8.38 22.25 -5.47
N THR A 332 -9.37 22.38 -6.34
CA THR A 332 -9.19 22.58 -7.79
C THR A 332 -9.39 24.02 -8.21
N GLN A 333 -10.11 24.82 -7.41
CA GLN A 333 -10.31 26.23 -7.68
C GLN A 333 -10.49 26.99 -6.36
N LEU A 334 -9.82 28.12 -6.24
CA LEU A 334 -10.07 29.12 -5.21
C LEU A 334 -10.28 30.46 -5.91
N THR A 335 -11.42 31.10 -5.66
CA THR A 335 -11.69 32.44 -6.16
C THR A 335 -12.06 33.36 -5.01
N VAL A 336 -11.38 34.50 -4.94
CA VAL A 336 -11.74 35.61 -4.08
C VAL A 336 -12.29 36.71 -5.01
N PRO A 337 -13.63 36.88 -5.09
CA PRO A 337 -14.25 37.78 -6.07
C PRO A 337 -13.97 39.26 -5.80
N VAL A 338 -13.52 39.60 -4.59
CA VAL A 338 -13.19 40.96 -4.17
C VAL A 338 -11.80 41.00 -3.55
N SER A 339 -10.99 42.01 -3.90
CA SER A 339 -9.63 42.18 -3.37
C SER A 339 -9.59 42.78 -1.96
N SER A 340 -10.70 43.36 -1.49
CA SER A 340 -10.83 43.98 -0.17
C SER A 340 -12.30 44.08 0.25
N VAL A 341 -12.54 44.10 1.56
CA VAL A 341 -13.84 44.42 2.16
C VAL A 341 -13.65 45.49 3.25
N PRO A 342 -14.64 46.36 3.51
CA PRO A 342 -14.59 47.31 4.62
C PRO A 342 -14.40 46.61 5.97
N VAL A 343 -13.96 47.35 7.00
CA VAL A 343 -13.93 46.84 8.38
C VAL A 343 -15.34 46.43 8.79
N GLY A 344 -15.49 45.19 9.26
CA GLY A 344 -16.79 44.59 9.58
C GLY A 344 -17.56 44.04 8.37
N GLY A 345 -17.00 44.13 7.15
CA GLY A 345 -17.58 43.55 5.93
C GLY A 345 -17.30 42.05 5.77
N THR A 346 -18.06 41.39 4.90
CA THR A 346 -17.96 39.95 4.64
C THR A 346 -17.03 39.65 3.46
N LEU A 347 -15.89 39.00 3.72
CA LEU A 347 -15.05 38.45 2.66
C LEU A 347 -15.63 37.12 2.15
N GLN A 348 -16.10 37.11 0.91
CA GLN A 348 -16.54 35.87 0.27
C GLN A 348 -15.34 35.13 -0.33
N ILE A 349 -15.25 33.82 -0.08
CA ILE A 349 -14.25 32.93 -0.67
C ILE A 349 -15.01 31.75 -1.26
N ASN A 350 -14.81 31.47 -2.55
CA ASN A 350 -15.39 30.27 -3.16
C ASN A 350 -14.28 29.24 -3.39
N ILE A 351 -14.53 28.01 -2.93
CA ILE A 351 -13.61 26.88 -3.03
C ILE A 351 -14.33 25.76 -3.79
N LYS A 352 -13.68 25.23 -4.83
CA LYS A 352 -14.05 23.95 -5.43
C LYS A 352 -13.00 22.93 -5.06
N ALA A 353 -13.47 21.77 -4.65
CA ALA A 353 -12.63 20.61 -4.37
C ALA A 353 -13.23 19.38 -5.03
N LYS A 354 -12.38 18.41 -5.36
CA LYS A 354 -12.81 17.09 -5.82
C LYS A 354 -12.41 16.03 -4.81
N THR A 355 -13.33 15.12 -4.51
CA THR A 355 -13.01 13.88 -3.81
C THR A 355 -12.38 12.90 -4.80
N ARG A 356 -11.40 12.15 -4.32
CA ARG A 356 -10.68 11.15 -5.10
C ARG A 356 -11.08 9.78 -4.58
N LYS A 357 -11.84 9.04 -5.38
CA LYS A 357 -12.31 7.68 -5.02
C LYS A 357 -11.19 6.67 -5.05
#